data_AF-A0A967WK93-F1
#
_entry.id   AF-A0A967WK93-F1
#
_cell.length_a   1.000
_cell.length_b   1.000
_cell.length_c   1.000
_cell.angle_alpha   90.00
_cell.angle_beta   90.00
_cell.angle_gamma   90.00
#
_symmetry.space_group_name_H-M   'P 1'
#
loop_
_entity.id
_entity.type
_entity.pdbx_description
1 polymer ?
#
loop_
_entity_poly.entity_id
_entity_poly.type
_entity_poly.pdbx_seq_one_letter_code
_entity_poly.pdbx_strand_id
1 'polypeptide(L)'
;REVFALVLSEALVVGVLGAALGMGLGIVMGRGAVQAVTQTITDLYFAVTVQEIEIATSSLVKGALLGILATILVAAPPAWEAASVPARAALSRSSLEGKARRAVTRVGFGSLVLAILGLILLAIPTRSLAISFAGTLAIIVAFAALTPLVTTLLMRTVTLPLGRIWGALGRMAPRNVVTSISRTAVAVAALMVAVSVTIGVSLMIGSFRTTVVTWLDQVLQGDVYVSAPSRTSTQASTPLDPAVLPIVETWPGVERVDSLRTVTVESPGGPISVFAVDNPNFGDRPFVTSDLS
;
A
#
# COMPACT_ATOMS: atom_id res chain seq x y z
N ARG A 1 18.12 -36.93 -7.01
CA ARG A 1 17.24 -36.59 -8.16
C ARG A 1 15.78 -36.90 -7.84
N GLU A 2 15.46 -38.09 -7.32
CA GLU A 2 14.10 -38.46 -6.89
C GLU A 2 13.53 -37.53 -5.80
N VAL A 3 14.30 -37.21 -4.76
CA VAL A 3 13.88 -36.27 -3.70
C VAL A 3 13.54 -34.88 -4.25
N PHE A 4 14.28 -34.40 -5.25
CA PHE A 4 14.00 -33.11 -5.89
C PHE A 4 12.67 -33.14 -6.66
N ALA A 5 12.45 -34.18 -7.46
CA ALA A 5 11.21 -34.34 -8.22
C ALA A 5 9.99 -34.51 -7.30
N LEU A 6 10.14 -35.26 -6.21
CA LEU A 6 9.11 -35.46 -5.19
C LEU A 6 8.69 -34.12 -4.57
N VAL A 7 9.65 -33.36 -4.01
CA VAL A 7 9.38 -32.08 -3.36
C VAL A 7 8.78 -31.06 -4.34
N LEU A 8 9.26 -31.03 -5.58
CA LEU A 8 8.73 -30.13 -6.60
C LEU A 8 7.29 -30.52 -7.02
N SER A 9 6.99 -31.82 -7.08
CA SER A 9 5.64 -32.30 -7.36
C SER A 9 4.66 -31.99 -6.22
N GLU A 10 5.10 -32.10 -4.97
CA GLU A 10 4.29 -31.71 -3.81
C GLU A 10 4.06 -30.19 -3.80
N ALA A 11 5.11 -29.40 -4.07
CA ALA A 11 4.99 -27.95 -4.22
C ALA A 11 4.06 -27.55 -5.35
N LEU A 12 4.03 -28.29 -6.47
CA LEU A 12 3.08 -28.06 -7.56
C LEU A 12 1.64 -28.28 -7.10
N VAL A 13 1.35 -29.41 -6.42
CA VAL A 13 0.00 -29.71 -5.91
C VAL A 13 -0.47 -28.65 -4.93
N VAL A 14 0.38 -28.29 -3.97
CA VAL A 14 0.09 -27.24 -2.99
C VAL A 14 -0.08 -25.88 -3.68
N GLY A 15 0.75 -25.58 -4.69
CA GLY A 15 0.67 -24.34 -5.46
C GLY A 15 -0.64 -24.23 -6.26
N VAL A 16 -1.10 -25.32 -6.87
CA VAL A 16 -2.38 -25.37 -7.59
C VAL A 16 -3.55 -25.17 -6.64
N LEU A 17 -3.57 -25.89 -5.51
CA LEU A 17 -4.62 -25.72 -4.49
C LEU A 17 -4.62 -24.30 -3.90
N GLY A 18 -3.44 -23.76 -3.59
CA GLY A 18 -3.28 -22.40 -3.10
C GLY A 18 -3.73 -21.35 -4.11
N ALA A 19 -3.40 -21.52 -5.40
CA ALA A 19 -3.85 -20.62 -6.46
C ALA A 19 -5.36 -20.67 -6.65
N ALA A 20 -5.97 -21.87 -6.60
CA ALA A 20 -7.42 -22.02 -6.71
C ALA A 20 -8.16 -21.34 -5.54
N LEU A 21 -7.72 -21.59 -4.30
CA LEU A 21 -8.29 -20.95 -3.11
C LEU A 21 -8.07 -19.44 -3.11
N GLY A 22 -6.86 -18.99 -3.46
CA GLY A 22 -6.51 -17.57 -3.53
C GLY A 22 -7.33 -16.82 -4.58
N MET A 23 -7.55 -17.42 -5.76
CA MET A 23 -8.45 -16.84 -6.76
C MET A 23 -9.89 -16.78 -6.27
N GLY A 24 -10.40 -17.86 -5.66
CA GLY A 24 -11.76 -17.90 -5.11
C GLY A 24 -11.99 -16.80 -4.08
N LEU A 25 -11.09 -16.69 -3.09
CA LEU A 25 -11.13 -15.64 -2.07
C LEU A 25 -10.97 -14.25 -2.68
N GLY A 26 -10.04 -14.07 -3.63
CA GLY A 26 -9.82 -12.80 -4.31
C GLY A 26 -11.04 -12.31 -5.08
N ILE A 27 -11.77 -13.21 -5.75
CA ILE A 27 -13.02 -12.89 -6.45
C ILE A 27 -14.09 -12.45 -5.45
N VAL A 28 -14.26 -13.18 -4.34
CA VAL A 28 -15.25 -12.83 -3.30
C VAL A 28 -14.95 -11.47 -2.69
N MET A 29 -13.69 -11.23 -2.29
CA MET A 29 -13.29 -9.94 -1.71
C MET A 29 -13.38 -8.80 -2.72
N GLY A 30 -13.00 -9.04 -3.97
CA GLY A 30 -13.10 -8.04 -5.05
C GLY A 30 -14.55 -7.63 -5.31
N ARG A 31 -15.48 -8.60 -5.40
CA ARG A 31 -16.91 -8.31 -5.55
C ARG A 31 -17.46 -7.53 -4.34
N GLY A 32 -17.10 -7.93 -3.13
CA GLY A 32 -17.50 -7.22 -1.91
C GLY A 32 -16.99 -5.78 -1.86
N ALA A 33 -15.73 -5.54 -2.25
CA ALA A 33 -15.15 -4.21 -2.31
C ALA A 33 -15.85 -3.32 -3.37
N VAL A 34 -16.09 -3.85 -4.57
CA VAL A 34 -16.83 -3.12 -5.61
C VAL A 34 -18.24 -2.79 -5.14
N GLN A 35 -18.94 -3.74 -4.52
CA GLN A 35 -20.28 -3.51 -3.99
C GLN A 35 -20.30 -2.40 -2.94
N ALA A 36 -19.35 -2.40 -2.00
CA ALA A 36 -19.25 -1.36 -0.97
C ALA A 36 -19.00 0.03 -1.57
N VAL A 37 -18.11 0.11 -2.57
CA VAL A 37 -17.81 1.37 -3.26
C VAL A 37 -19.02 1.85 -4.07
N THR A 38 -19.66 0.97 -4.84
CA THR A 38 -20.83 1.38 -5.63
C THR A 38 -22.01 1.76 -4.77
N GLN A 39 -22.26 1.08 -3.65
CA GLN A 39 -23.31 1.47 -2.72
C GLN A 39 -23.09 2.92 -2.23
N THR A 40 -21.86 3.26 -1.86
CA THR A 40 -21.49 4.63 -1.45
C THR A 40 -21.72 5.65 -2.57
N ILE A 41 -21.37 5.32 -3.82
CA ILE A 41 -21.61 6.19 -4.98
C ILE A 41 -23.12 6.36 -5.25
N THR A 42 -23.87 5.26 -5.10
CA THR A 42 -25.32 5.21 -5.32
C THR A 42 -26.04 6.12 -4.35
N ASP A 43 -25.64 6.08 -3.08
CA ASP A 43 -26.23 6.86 -2.00
C ASP A 43 -25.89 8.36 -2.11
N LEU A 44 -24.70 8.72 -2.64
CA LEU A 44 -24.19 10.09 -2.62
C LEU A 44 -24.37 10.89 -3.93
N TYR A 45 -24.38 10.24 -5.09
CA TYR A 45 -24.28 10.96 -6.37
C TYR A 45 -25.39 10.61 -7.37
N PHE A 46 -25.55 9.34 -7.73
CA PHE A 46 -26.53 8.88 -8.73
C PHE A 46 -26.89 7.41 -8.51
N ALA A 47 -28.09 6.97 -8.88
CA ALA A 47 -28.42 5.54 -8.93
C ALA A 47 -27.61 4.81 -10.02
N VAL A 48 -26.37 4.43 -9.72
CA VAL A 48 -25.50 3.69 -10.65
C VAL A 48 -25.93 2.23 -10.62
N THR A 49 -26.58 1.78 -11.70
CA THR A 49 -26.82 0.35 -11.90
C THR A 49 -25.50 -0.26 -12.37
N VAL A 50 -24.81 -0.99 -11.50
CA VAL A 50 -23.55 -1.66 -11.86
C VAL A 50 -23.84 -2.70 -12.94
N GLN A 51 -23.35 -2.46 -14.15
CA GLN A 51 -23.15 -3.52 -15.13
C GLN A 51 -22.05 -4.44 -14.60
N GLU A 52 -22.32 -5.74 -14.68
CA GLU A 52 -21.61 -6.84 -14.01
C GLU A 52 -20.08 -6.72 -14.01
N ILE A 53 -19.47 -7.16 -12.92
CA ILE A 53 -18.01 -7.26 -12.80
C ILE A 53 -17.52 -8.38 -13.73
N GLU A 54 -17.20 -8.04 -14.98
CA GLU A 54 -16.54 -8.96 -15.90
C GLU A 54 -15.08 -9.12 -15.49
N ILE A 55 -14.79 -10.24 -14.82
CA ILE A 55 -13.41 -10.63 -14.53
C ILE A 55 -12.84 -11.27 -15.80
N ALA A 56 -11.95 -10.53 -16.48
CA ALA A 56 -11.29 -11.04 -17.67
C ALA A 56 -10.57 -12.38 -17.39
N THR A 57 -10.90 -13.40 -18.18
CA THR A 57 -10.29 -14.74 -18.07
C THR A 57 -8.76 -14.69 -18.14
N SER A 58 -8.22 -13.75 -18.93
CA SER A 58 -6.77 -13.53 -19.04
C SER A 58 -6.11 -13.13 -17.72
N SER A 59 -6.80 -12.39 -16.85
CA SER A 59 -6.30 -12.01 -15.53
C SER A 59 -6.27 -13.20 -14.57
N LEU A 60 -7.29 -14.06 -14.61
CA LEU A 60 -7.34 -15.29 -13.81
C LEU A 60 -6.20 -16.25 -14.20
N VAL A 61 -5.99 -16.44 -15.50
CA VAL A 61 -4.90 -17.31 -16.00
C VAL A 61 -3.53 -16.76 -15.59
N LYS A 62 -3.30 -15.45 -15.74
CA LYS A 62 -2.04 -14.81 -15.30
C LYS A 62 -1.82 -14.96 -13.80
N GLY A 63 -2.87 -14.76 -12.99
CA GLY A 63 -2.83 -14.94 -11.54
C GLY A 63 -2.51 -16.38 -11.12
N ALA A 64 -3.18 -17.36 -11.74
CA ALA A 64 -2.94 -18.78 -11.49
C ALA A 64 -1.50 -19.18 -11.84
N LEU A 65 -1.02 -18.78 -13.03
CA LEU A 65 0.35 -19.06 -13.47
C LEU A 65 1.38 -18.43 -12.54
N LEU A 66 1.19 -17.16 -12.15
CA LEU A 66 2.09 -16.48 -11.22
C LEU A 66 2.12 -17.15 -9.85
N GLY A 67 0.96 -17.56 -9.32
CA GLY A 67 0.86 -18.27 -8.05
C GLY A 67 1.63 -19.59 -8.07
N ILE A 68 1.38 -20.43 -9.08
CA ILE A 68 2.03 -21.74 -9.23
C ILE A 68 3.55 -21.57 -9.46
N LEU A 69 3.96 -20.67 -10.37
CA LEU A 69 5.37 -20.41 -10.64
C LEU A 69 6.09 -19.88 -9.41
N ALA A 70 5.47 -18.99 -8.64
CA ALA A 70 6.04 -18.49 -7.39
C ALA A 70 6.27 -19.64 -6.38
N THR A 71 5.30 -20.54 -6.20
CA THR A 71 5.46 -21.70 -5.30
C THR A 71 6.62 -22.59 -5.73
N ILE A 72 6.72 -22.89 -7.02
CA ILE A 72 7.80 -23.70 -7.59
C ILE A 72 9.16 -23.02 -7.41
N LEU A 73 9.27 -21.72 -7.72
CA LEU A 73 10.51 -20.97 -7.61
C LEU A 73 11.01 -20.85 -6.16
N VAL A 74 10.09 -20.74 -5.20
CA VAL A 74 10.42 -20.71 -3.76
C VAL A 74 10.84 -22.10 -3.26
N ALA A 75 10.21 -23.18 -3.74
CA ALA A 75 10.53 -24.55 -3.32
C ALA A 75 11.80 -25.11 -3.98
N ALA A 76 12.19 -24.62 -5.16
CA ALA A 76 13.29 -25.18 -5.93
C ALA A 76 14.67 -25.07 -5.25
N PRO A 77 15.10 -23.94 -4.65
CA PRO A 77 16.37 -23.85 -3.93
C PRO A 77 16.50 -24.82 -2.74
N PRO A 78 15.55 -24.90 -1.79
CA PRO A 78 15.65 -25.86 -0.68
C PRO A 78 15.51 -27.31 -1.15
N ALA A 79 14.69 -27.58 -2.18
CA ALA A 79 14.60 -28.92 -2.77
C ALA A 79 15.94 -29.34 -3.39
N TRP A 80 16.63 -28.42 -4.07
CA TRP A 80 17.93 -28.70 -4.67
C TRP A 80 19.01 -28.88 -3.61
N GLU A 81 19.00 -28.06 -2.55
CA GLU A 81 19.91 -28.23 -1.41
C GLU A 81 19.68 -29.58 -0.72
N ALA A 82 18.42 -29.97 -0.45
CA ALA A 82 18.08 -31.27 0.12
C ALA A 82 18.51 -32.45 -0.77
N ALA A 83 18.42 -32.30 -2.10
CA ALA A 83 18.79 -33.35 -3.05
C ALA A 83 20.29 -33.43 -3.38
N SER A 84 21.06 -32.39 -3.06
CA SER A 84 22.49 -32.27 -3.40
C SER A 84 23.44 -32.46 -2.22
N VAL A 85 22.95 -32.39 -0.98
CA VAL A 85 23.75 -32.68 0.21
C VAL A 85 23.99 -34.19 0.32
N PRO A 86 25.25 -34.68 0.25
CA PRO A 86 25.56 -36.08 0.46
C PRO A 86 25.23 -36.49 1.90
N ALA A 87 24.70 -37.70 2.12
CA ALA A 87 24.28 -38.21 3.43
C ALA A 87 25.34 -38.07 4.55
N ARG A 88 26.63 -38.03 4.18
CA ARG A 88 27.76 -37.84 5.12
C ARG A 88 27.96 -36.39 5.58
N ALA A 89 27.59 -35.40 4.77
CA ALA A 89 27.70 -33.97 5.11
C ALA A 89 26.53 -33.47 5.99
N ALA A 90 25.42 -34.20 6.01
CA ALA A 90 24.28 -33.95 6.91
C ALA A 90 24.67 -34.03 8.41
N LEU A 91 25.77 -34.73 8.74
CA LEU A 91 26.33 -34.81 10.09
C LEU A 91 27.23 -33.61 10.47
N SER A 92 27.67 -32.78 9.50
CA SER A 92 28.50 -31.59 9.76
C SER A 92 27.68 -30.31 9.65
N ARG A 93 26.89 -29.97 10.68
CA ARG A 93 26.12 -28.71 10.75
C ARG A 93 26.99 -27.45 10.58
N SER A 94 28.30 -27.52 10.88
CA SER A 94 29.21 -26.37 10.78
C SER A 94 29.55 -25.93 9.35
N SER A 95 29.41 -26.81 8.34
CA SER A 95 29.79 -26.47 6.96
C SER A 95 28.73 -25.62 6.23
N LEU A 96 27.44 -25.84 6.54
CA LEU A 96 26.32 -25.06 6.01
C LEU A 96 26.31 -23.62 6.56
N GLU A 97 26.58 -23.48 7.86
CA GLU A 97 26.60 -22.19 8.55
C GLU A 97 27.80 -21.32 8.10
N GLY A 98 28.95 -21.95 7.80
CA GLY A 98 30.12 -21.29 7.21
C GLY A 98 29.87 -20.74 5.80
N LYS A 99 29.11 -21.46 4.96
CA LYS A 99 28.70 -20.98 3.63
C LYS A 99 27.67 -19.84 3.75
N ALA A 100 26.67 -19.98 4.62
CA ALA A 100 25.68 -18.94 4.87
C ALA A 100 26.35 -17.62 5.31
N ARG A 101 27.35 -17.68 6.20
CA ARG A 101 28.07 -16.50 6.68
C ARG A 101 28.85 -15.76 5.60
N ARG A 102 29.44 -16.47 4.61
CA ARG A 102 30.06 -15.83 3.43
C ARG A 102 29.02 -15.33 2.43
N ALA A 103 27.90 -16.03 2.31
CA ALA A 103 26.79 -15.61 1.47
C ALA A 103 26.17 -14.30 1.98
N VAL A 104 26.08 -14.06 3.29
CA VAL A 104 25.57 -12.80 3.86
C VAL A 104 26.30 -11.57 3.30
N THR A 105 27.62 -11.58 3.20
CA THR A 105 28.36 -10.44 2.64
C THR A 105 28.11 -10.27 1.14
N ARG A 106 28.08 -11.37 0.37
CA ARG A 106 27.81 -11.31 -1.09
C ARG A 106 26.38 -10.88 -1.40
N VAL A 107 25.41 -11.41 -0.65
CA VAL A 107 23.99 -11.04 -0.73
C VAL A 107 23.81 -9.58 -0.30
N GLY A 108 24.57 -9.11 0.70
CA GLY A 108 24.62 -7.70 1.08
C GLY A 108 25.06 -6.80 -0.07
N PHE A 109 26.18 -7.10 -0.74
CA PHE A 109 26.60 -6.35 -1.93
C PHE A 109 25.58 -6.44 -3.07
N GLY A 110 25.02 -7.63 -3.32
CA GLY A 110 23.97 -7.83 -4.30
C GLY A 110 22.72 -7.00 -4.01
N SER A 111 22.32 -6.89 -2.75
CA SER A 111 21.20 -6.06 -2.32
C SER A 111 21.45 -4.58 -2.54
N LEU A 112 22.67 -4.09 -2.31
CA LEU A 112 23.00 -2.70 -2.56
C LEU A 112 22.94 -2.36 -4.05
N VAL A 113 23.49 -3.24 -4.90
CA VAL A 113 23.39 -3.10 -6.37
C VAL A 113 21.92 -3.11 -6.82
N LEU A 114 21.12 -4.02 -6.27
CA LEU A 114 19.70 -4.13 -6.60
C LEU A 114 18.90 -2.90 -6.12
N ALA A 115 19.22 -2.34 -4.95
CA ALA A 115 18.61 -1.11 -4.45
C ALA A 115 18.94 0.08 -5.35
N ILE A 116 20.21 0.22 -5.76
CA ILE A 116 20.65 1.27 -6.68
C ILE A 116 19.93 1.12 -8.02
N LEU A 117 19.84 -0.10 -8.57
CA LEU A 117 19.12 -0.35 -9.82
C LEU A 117 17.63 0.00 -9.70
N GLY A 118 16.99 -0.37 -8.58
CA GLY A 118 15.60 -0.01 -8.30
C GLY A 118 15.38 1.50 -8.21
N LEU A 119 16.30 2.22 -7.55
CA LEU A 119 16.27 3.68 -7.49
C LEU A 119 16.49 4.32 -8.86
N ILE A 120 17.42 3.80 -9.66
CA ILE A 120 17.64 4.27 -11.04
C ILE A 120 16.36 4.10 -11.85
N LEU A 121 15.71 2.92 -11.81
CA LEU A 121 14.46 2.67 -12.52
C LEU A 121 13.34 3.63 -12.12
N LEU A 122 13.23 3.96 -10.83
CA LEU A 122 12.25 4.91 -10.33
C LEU A 122 12.59 6.38 -10.65
N ALA A 123 13.87 6.69 -10.83
CA ALA A 123 14.32 8.02 -11.21
C ALA A 123 14.10 8.32 -12.70
N ILE A 124 13.88 7.30 -13.55
CA ILE A 124 13.55 7.52 -14.96
C ILE A 124 12.12 8.10 -15.03
N PRO A 125 11.93 9.32 -15.56
CA PRO A 125 10.61 9.92 -15.72
C PRO A 125 9.85 9.20 -16.84
N THR A 126 9.25 8.05 -16.50
CA THR A 126 8.39 7.28 -17.39
C THR A 126 6.98 7.20 -16.81
N ARG A 127 5.98 7.12 -17.70
CA ARG A 127 4.60 6.78 -17.32
C ARG A 127 4.35 5.27 -17.37
N SER A 128 5.41 4.45 -17.46
CA SER A 128 5.30 3.01 -17.61
C SER A 128 5.10 2.35 -16.25
N LEU A 129 3.89 1.85 -16.02
CA LEU A 129 3.52 1.15 -14.79
C LEU A 129 4.42 -0.06 -14.51
N ALA A 130 4.83 -0.77 -15.56
CA ALA A 130 5.72 -1.92 -15.45
C ALA A 130 7.11 -1.55 -14.89
N ILE A 131 7.66 -0.41 -15.29
CA ILE A 131 8.96 0.08 -14.82
C ILE A 131 8.86 0.49 -13.35
N SER A 132 7.80 1.20 -12.96
CA SER A 132 7.57 1.60 -11.57
C SER A 132 7.42 0.37 -10.66
N PHE A 133 6.60 -0.61 -11.04
CA PHE A 133 6.45 -1.84 -10.26
C PHE A 133 7.73 -2.66 -10.20
N ALA A 134 8.48 -2.76 -11.29
CA ALA A 134 9.77 -3.44 -11.28
C ALA A 134 10.78 -2.74 -10.36
N GLY A 135 10.83 -1.41 -10.37
CA GLY A 135 11.68 -0.61 -9.50
C GLY A 135 11.31 -0.77 -8.03
N THR A 136 10.02 -0.67 -7.69
CA THR A 136 9.53 -0.87 -6.32
C THR A 136 9.79 -2.29 -5.83
N LEU A 137 9.53 -3.31 -6.67
CA LEU A 137 9.82 -4.71 -6.34
C LEU A 137 11.32 -4.91 -6.10
N ALA A 138 12.18 -4.35 -6.95
CA ALA A 138 13.63 -4.42 -6.79
C ALA A 138 14.08 -3.82 -5.47
N ILE A 139 13.51 -2.67 -5.06
CA ILE A 139 13.78 -2.05 -3.77
C ILE A 139 13.33 -2.95 -2.61
N ILE A 140 12.10 -3.48 -2.64
CA ILE A 140 11.59 -4.36 -1.58
C ILE A 140 12.49 -5.59 -1.43
N VAL A 141 12.84 -6.24 -2.55
CA VAL A 141 13.72 -7.41 -2.55
C VAL A 141 15.13 -7.04 -2.07
N ALA A 142 15.65 -5.87 -2.45
CA ALA A 142 16.93 -5.38 -1.99
C ALA A 142 16.95 -5.20 -0.46
N PHE A 143 15.98 -4.49 0.10
CA PHE A 143 15.88 -4.32 1.55
C PHE A 143 15.69 -5.67 2.26
N ALA A 144 14.85 -6.56 1.74
CA ALA A 144 14.67 -7.91 2.29
C ALA A 144 15.99 -8.69 2.30
N ALA A 145 16.77 -8.63 1.22
CA ALA A 145 18.07 -9.25 1.10
C ALA A 145 19.16 -8.57 1.95
N LEU A 146 18.99 -7.31 2.35
CA LEU A 146 19.88 -6.58 3.26
C LEU A 146 19.68 -7.01 4.73
N THR A 147 18.51 -7.56 5.07
CA THR A 147 18.14 -8.01 6.43
C THR A 147 19.19 -8.87 7.15
N PRO A 148 19.80 -9.91 6.53
CA PRO A 148 20.81 -10.74 7.20
C PRO A 148 22.05 -9.94 7.61
N LEU A 149 22.45 -8.97 6.78
CA LEU A 149 23.61 -8.11 7.04
C LEU A 149 23.31 -7.14 8.18
N VAL A 150 22.15 -6.47 8.13
CA VAL A 150 21.72 -5.54 9.19
C VAL A 150 21.56 -6.29 10.51
N THR A 151 20.92 -7.47 10.50
CA THR A 151 20.72 -8.29 11.71
C THR A 151 22.06 -8.71 12.30
N THR A 152 23.02 -9.18 11.48
CA THR A 152 24.33 -9.57 12.02
C THR A 152 25.14 -8.38 12.53
N LEU A 153 25.09 -7.22 11.87
CA LEU A 153 25.74 -6.00 12.32
C LEU A 153 25.15 -5.55 13.67
N LEU A 154 23.83 -5.45 13.75
CA LEU A 154 23.10 -5.02 14.94
C LEU A 154 23.30 -5.97 16.12
N MET A 155 23.26 -7.28 15.89
CA MET A 155 23.51 -8.25 16.97
C MET A 155 24.95 -8.18 17.47
N ARG A 156 25.94 -7.93 16.60
CA ARG A 156 27.34 -7.74 17.02
C ARG A 156 27.54 -6.47 17.82
N THR A 157 26.92 -5.35 17.43
CA THR A 157 27.04 -4.08 18.14
C THR A 157 26.36 -4.16 19.51
N VAL A 158 25.19 -4.81 19.59
CA VAL A 158 24.41 -4.99 20.82
C VAL A 158 25.05 -6.01 21.78
N THR A 159 25.89 -6.93 21.29
CA THR A 159 26.57 -7.92 22.15
C THR A 159 27.42 -7.29 23.25
N LEU A 160 28.08 -6.15 22.96
CA LEU A 160 28.94 -5.43 23.91
C LEU A 160 28.15 -4.78 25.07
N PRO A 161 27.13 -3.93 24.81
CA PRO A 161 26.33 -3.32 25.88
C PRO A 161 25.53 -4.38 26.66
N LEU A 162 24.88 -5.33 26.00
CA LEU A 162 24.15 -6.39 26.71
C LEU A 162 25.07 -7.23 27.60
N GLY A 163 26.30 -7.47 27.15
CA GLY A 163 27.31 -8.18 27.94
C GLY A 163 27.80 -7.39 29.16
N ARG A 164 27.77 -6.06 29.11
CA ARG A 164 28.08 -5.20 30.26
C ARG A 164 26.95 -5.17 31.27
N ILE A 165 25.71 -5.12 30.82
CA ILE A 165 24.55 -4.99 31.72
C ILE A 165 24.17 -6.36 32.32
N TRP A 166 24.09 -7.42 31.51
CA TRP A 166 23.54 -8.73 31.90
C TRP A 166 24.60 -9.86 31.89
N GLY A 167 25.89 -9.51 31.84
CA GLY A 167 27.00 -10.45 31.94
C GLY A 167 27.03 -11.50 30.83
N ALA A 168 27.29 -12.76 31.18
CA ALA A 168 27.46 -13.85 30.22
C ALA A 168 26.18 -14.15 29.41
N LEU A 169 25.01 -14.13 30.06
CA LEU A 169 23.71 -14.39 29.42
C LEU A 169 23.39 -13.33 28.35
N GLY A 170 23.70 -12.06 28.64
CA GLY A 170 23.54 -10.95 27.69
C GLY A 170 24.39 -11.12 26.42
N ARG A 171 25.53 -11.83 26.49
CA ARG A 171 26.38 -12.11 25.31
C ARG A 171 25.95 -13.35 24.55
N MET A 172 25.27 -14.29 25.20
CA MET A 172 24.86 -15.56 24.58
C MET A 172 23.71 -15.37 23.59
N ALA A 173 22.70 -14.56 23.93
CA ALA A 173 21.52 -14.39 23.07
C ALA A 173 21.87 -13.77 21.68
N PRO A 174 22.60 -12.64 21.58
CA PRO A 174 22.99 -12.09 20.28
C PRO A 174 23.92 -13.02 19.48
N ARG A 175 24.80 -13.77 20.17
CA ARG A 175 25.67 -14.76 19.52
C ARG A 175 24.87 -15.90 18.89
N ASN A 176 23.84 -16.40 19.58
CA ASN A 176 22.96 -17.45 19.05
C ASN A 176 22.17 -16.99 17.81
N VAL A 177 21.78 -15.70 17.74
CA VAL A 177 21.14 -15.15 16.54
C VAL A 177 22.12 -15.10 15.37
N VAL A 178 23.37 -14.69 15.63
CA VAL A 178 24.42 -14.60 14.60
C VAL A 178 24.87 -15.98 14.10
N THR A 179 24.86 -17.01 14.95
CA THR A 179 25.15 -18.39 14.50
C THR A 179 24.01 -18.88 13.61
N SER A 180 22.77 -18.86 14.08
CA SER A 180 21.58 -19.37 13.38
C SER A 180 21.04 -18.49 12.24
N ILE A 181 21.89 -17.67 11.61
CA ILE A 181 21.51 -16.60 10.68
C ILE A 181 20.75 -17.09 9.43
N SER A 182 21.02 -18.31 8.97
CA SER A 182 20.35 -18.88 7.78
C SER A 182 18.84 -19.02 7.96
N ARG A 183 18.38 -19.25 9.19
CA ARG A 183 16.97 -19.40 9.52
C ARG A 183 16.36 -18.10 10.03
N THR A 184 17.06 -17.42 10.94
CA THR A 184 16.54 -16.20 11.58
C THR A 184 16.42 -15.06 10.59
N ALA A 185 17.35 -14.92 9.64
CA ALA A 185 17.30 -13.80 8.70
C ALA A 185 16.11 -13.87 7.73
N VAL A 186 15.71 -15.07 7.30
CA VAL A 186 14.53 -15.25 6.42
C VAL A 186 13.26 -14.89 7.17
N ALA A 187 13.13 -15.32 8.43
CA ALA A 187 11.99 -14.96 9.28
C ALA A 187 11.92 -13.45 9.54
N VAL A 188 13.05 -12.82 9.84
CA VAL A 188 13.12 -11.35 10.04
C VAL A 188 12.81 -10.60 8.75
N ALA A 189 13.27 -11.08 7.60
CA ALA A 189 12.98 -10.45 6.30
C ALA A 189 11.49 -10.53 5.96
N ALA A 190 10.87 -11.69 6.17
CA ALA A 190 9.42 -11.87 6.00
C ALA A 190 8.62 -10.95 6.93
N LEU A 191 9.00 -10.87 8.20
CA LEU A 191 8.37 -9.97 9.17
C LEU A 191 8.54 -8.50 8.76
N MET A 192 9.74 -8.11 8.31
CA MET A 192 10.01 -6.74 7.87
C MET A 192 9.14 -6.36 6.67
N VAL A 193 9.03 -7.22 5.67
CA VAL A 193 8.15 -6.97 4.51
C VAL A 193 6.68 -6.86 4.95
N ALA A 194 6.20 -7.77 5.81
CA ALA A 194 4.83 -7.73 6.31
C ALA A 194 4.51 -6.44 7.08
N VAL A 195 5.41 -6.03 7.99
CA VAL A 195 5.26 -4.79 8.76
C VAL A 195 5.35 -3.56 7.85
N SER A 196 6.28 -3.55 6.89
CA SER A 196 6.44 -2.46 5.92
C SER A 196 5.19 -2.25 5.08
N VAL A 197 4.61 -3.33 4.54
CA VAL A 197 3.36 -3.26 3.75
C VAL A 197 2.21 -2.76 4.63
N THR A 198 2.09 -3.27 5.86
CA THR A 198 1.03 -2.85 6.79
C THR A 198 1.13 -1.37 7.12
N ILE A 199 2.32 -0.87 7.44
CA ILE A 199 2.57 0.55 7.71
C ILE A 199 2.29 1.39 6.47
N GLY A 200 2.78 0.97 5.29
CA GLY A 200 2.59 1.69 4.04
C GLY A 200 1.11 1.86 3.67
N VAL A 201 0.34 0.79 3.75
CA VAL A 201 -1.11 0.83 3.49
C VAL A 201 -1.84 1.67 4.54
N SER A 202 -1.48 1.53 5.82
CA SER A 202 -2.10 2.31 6.91
C SER A 202 -1.85 3.80 6.76
N LEU A 203 -0.62 4.19 6.38
CA LEU A 203 -0.27 5.59 6.11
C LEU A 203 -1.01 6.14 4.91
N MET A 204 -1.14 5.36 3.83
CA MET A 204 -1.90 5.74 2.65
C MET A 204 -3.39 5.96 2.96
N ILE A 205 -4.01 5.04 3.69
CA ILE A 205 -5.42 5.17 4.10
C ILE A 205 -5.60 6.38 5.03
N GLY A 206 -4.70 6.53 6.01
CA GLY A 206 -4.73 7.63 6.96
C GLY A 206 -4.58 8.99 6.28
N SER A 207 -3.60 9.14 5.38
CA SER A 207 -3.37 10.39 4.66
C SER A 207 -4.56 10.75 3.76
N PHE A 208 -5.11 9.78 3.02
CA PHE A 208 -6.31 10.00 2.20
C PHE A 208 -7.49 10.43 3.06
N ARG A 209 -7.77 9.74 4.16
CA ARG A 209 -8.86 10.10 5.09
C ARG A 209 -8.67 11.52 5.62
N THR A 210 -7.46 11.85 6.09
CA THR A 210 -7.17 13.20 6.59
C THR A 210 -7.39 14.24 5.52
N THR A 211 -6.88 14.03 4.30
CA THR A 211 -7.08 14.97 3.19
C THR A 211 -8.57 15.15 2.86
N VAL A 212 -9.36 14.08 2.85
CA VAL A 212 -10.81 14.16 2.60
C VAL A 212 -11.53 14.90 3.73
N VAL A 213 -11.21 14.63 5.00
CA VAL A 213 -11.80 15.34 6.14
C VAL A 213 -11.46 16.82 6.08
N THR A 214 -10.18 17.17 5.89
CA THR A 214 -9.76 18.57 5.77
C THR A 214 -10.42 19.26 4.58
N TRP A 215 -10.59 18.57 3.45
CA TRP A 215 -11.31 19.11 2.30
C TRP A 215 -12.80 19.31 2.60
N LEU A 216 -13.45 18.35 3.26
CA LEU A 216 -14.86 18.47 3.66
C LEU A 216 -15.06 19.62 4.66
N ASP A 217 -14.20 19.77 5.67
CA ASP A 217 -14.28 20.88 6.63
C ASP A 217 -14.16 22.26 5.95
N GLN A 218 -13.41 22.34 4.84
CA GLN A 218 -13.24 23.56 4.05
C GLN A 218 -14.39 23.83 3.06
N VAL A 219 -15.01 22.78 2.54
CA VAL A 219 -16.11 22.88 1.56
C VAL A 219 -17.47 23.01 2.26
N LEU A 220 -17.69 22.23 3.32
CA LEU A 220 -18.91 22.17 4.12
C LEU A 220 -18.77 23.03 5.38
N GLN A 221 -18.68 24.35 5.20
CA GLN A 221 -18.57 25.28 6.33
C GLN A 221 -19.91 25.51 7.07
N GLY A 222 -21.04 25.10 6.50
CA GLY A 222 -22.37 25.25 7.10
C GLY A 222 -22.96 23.90 7.53
N ASP A 223 -23.63 23.89 8.67
CA ASP A 223 -24.37 22.70 9.15
C ASP A 223 -25.64 22.43 8.32
N VAL A 224 -26.25 23.50 7.79
CA VAL A 224 -27.51 23.45 7.03
C VAL A 224 -27.37 24.29 5.77
N TYR A 225 -27.65 23.68 4.62
CA TYR A 225 -27.69 24.34 3.31
C TYR A 225 -29.14 24.53 2.87
N VAL A 226 -29.55 25.77 2.68
CA VAL A 226 -30.86 26.13 2.14
C VAL A 226 -30.69 26.56 0.69
N SER A 227 -31.43 25.95 -0.24
CA SER A 227 -31.41 26.30 -1.66
C SER A 227 -32.82 26.28 -2.24
N ALA A 228 -33.06 27.08 -3.28
CA ALA A 228 -34.32 27.04 -4.01
C ALA A 228 -34.45 25.68 -4.75
N PRO A 229 -35.68 25.12 -4.85
CA PRO A 229 -35.91 23.87 -5.58
C PRO A 229 -35.37 23.97 -7.01
N SER A 230 -34.39 23.13 -7.34
CA SER A 230 -33.78 23.05 -8.67
C SER A 230 -33.94 21.63 -9.22
N ARG A 231 -33.96 21.48 -10.54
CA ARG A 231 -33.97 20.15 -11.19
C ARG A 231 -32.64 19.39 -10.98
N THR A 232 -31.60 20.09 -10.54
CA THR A 232 -30.27 19.52 -10.26
C THR A 232 -29.72 20.07 -8.95
N SER A 233 -29.44 19.20 -7.98
CA SER A 233 -28.97 19.57 -6.63
C SER A 233 -27.63 20.30 -6.59
N THR A 234 -26.82 20.19 -7.64
CA THR A 234 -25.45 20.74 -7.71
C THR A 234 -25.38 22.16 -8.29
N GLN A 235 -26.47 22.67 -8.86
CA GLN A 235 -26.53 24.01 -9.45
C GLN A 235 -27.78 24.74 -8.96
N ALA A 236 -27.67 25.39 -7.81
CA ALA A 236 -28.66 26.31 -7.29
C ALA A 236 -28.48 27.68 -7.97
N SER A 237 -28.83 27.77 -9.25
CA SER A 237 -28.80 29.03 -10.01
C SER A 237 -30.03 29.91 -9.78
N THR A 238 -31.07 29.37 -9.14
CA THR A 238 -32.30 30.11 -8.83
C THR A 238 -32.09 30.90 -7.53
N PRO A 239 -32.23 32.24 -7.56
CA PRO A 239 -32.14 33.06 -6.36
C PRO A 239 -33.22 32.67 -5.35
N LEU A 240 -32.84 32.62 -4.06
CA LEU A 240 -33.80 32.58 -2.97
C LEU A 240 -34.53 33.92 -2.85
N ASP A 241 -35.77 33.90 -2.37
CA ASP A 241 -36.52 35.12 -2.05
C ASP A 241 -35.76 35.90 -0.95
N PRO A 242 -35.47 37.20 -1.14
CA PRO A 242 -34.80 38.03 -0.12
C PRO A 242 -35.48 37.99 1.26
N ALA A 243 -36.78 37.68 1.33
CA ALA A 243 -37.50 37.54 2.60
C ALA A 243 -37.06 36.34 3.45
N VAL A 244 -36.34 35.36 2.89
CA VAL A 244 -35.88 34.17 3.62
C VAL A 244 -34.74 34.48 4.58
N LEU A 245 -33.81 35.36 4.20
CA LEU A 245 -32.67 35.78 5.03
C LEU A 245 -33.08 36.26 6.44
N PRO A 246 -33.96 37.27 6.59
CA PRO A 246 -34.33 37.78 7.91
C PRO A 246 -35.09 36.76 8.76
N ILE A 247 -35.79 35.80 8.14
CA ILE A 247 -36.48 34.71 8.85
C ILE A 247 -35.46 33.73 9.44
N VAL A 248 -34.43 33.37 8.67
CA VAL A 248 -33.39 32.44 9.11
C VAL A 248 -32.49 33.08 10.17
N GLU A 249 -32.12 34.35 10.01
CA GLU A 249 -31.31 35.11 10.98
C GLU A 249 -31.99 35.24 12.35
N THR A 250 -33.32 35.28 12.40
CA THR A 250 -34.08 35.42 13.65
C THR A 250 -34.47 34.07 14.28
N TRP A 251 -34.13 32.94 13.66
CA TRP A 251 -34.50 31.62 14.16
C TRP A 251 -33.65 31.26 15.39
N PRO A 252 -34.25 30.91 16.55
CA PRO A 252 -33.51 30.41 17.71
C PRO A 252 -32.60 29.22 17.36
N GLY A 253 -31.31 29.35 17.68
CA GLY A 253 -30.28 28.33 17.45
C GLY A 253 -29.35 28.61 16.27
N VAL A 254 -29.61 29.65 15.48
CA VAL A 254 -28.73 30.08 14.38
C VAL A 254 -27.66 31.02 14.93
N GLU A 255 -26.39 30.59 14.89
CA GLU A 255 -25.25 31.41 15.30
C GLU A 255 -24.76 32.34 14.17
N ARG A 256 -24.78 31.85 12.93
CA ARG A 256 -24.30 32.57 11.75
C ARG A 256 -25.07 32.15 10.50
N VAL A 257 -25.33 33.12 9.63
CA VAL A 257 -25.90 32.90 8.30
C VAL A 257 -24.91 33.46 7.29
N ASP A 258 -24.54 32.63 6.31
CA ASP A 258 -23.70 33.05 5.20
C ASP A 258 -24.52 32.95 3.91
N SER A 259 -24.43 33.97 3.05
CA SER A 259 -25.03 33.93 1.72
C SER A 259 -24.01 33.54 0.66
N LEU A 260 -24.42 32.68 -0.27
CA LEU A 260 -23.61 32.23 -1.40
C LEU A 260 -24.41 32.42 -2.68
N ARG A 261 -23.81 33.09 -3.66
CA ARG A 261 -24.36 33.21 -5.01
C ARG A 261 -23.32 32.82 -6.04
N THR A 262 -23.67 31.90 -6.92
CA THR A 262 -22.81 31.50 -8.04
C THR A 262 -23.42 32.00 -9.35
N VAL A 263 -22.60 32.65 -10.17
CA VAL A 263 -22.98 33.09 -11.52
C VAL A 263 -21.88 32.70 -12.49
N THR A 264 -22.25 32.10 -13.62
CA THR A 264 -21.33 31.88 -14.72
C THR A 264 -21.28 33.13 -15.60
N VAL A 265 -20.09 33.67 -15.81
CA VAL A 265 -19.84 34.87 -16.60
C VAL A 265 -18.94 34.50 -17.78
N GLU A 266 -19.25 35.01 -18.97
CA GLU A 266 -18.38 34.83 -20.14
C GLU A 266 -17.11 35.67 -20.00
N SER A 267 -15.94 35.05 -20.13
CA SER A 267 -14.63 35.72 -20.16
C SER A 267 -13.96 35.51 -21.52
N PRO A 268 -12.93 36.31 -21.89
CA PRO A 268 -12.17 36.10 -23.12
C PRO A 268 -11.53 34.70 -23.25
N GLY A 269 -11.35 33.98 -22.15
CA GLY A 269 -10.83 32.60 -22.11
C GLY A 269 -11.90 31.52 -22.01
N GLY A 270 -13.19 31.88 -22.10
CA GLY A 270 -14.34 30.99 -21.92
C GLY A 270 -15.16 31.29 -20.66
N PRO A 271 -16.21 30.50 -20.38
CA PRO A 271 -17.10 30.72 -19.25
C PRO A 271 -16.37 30.46 -17.92
N ILE A 272 -16.41 31.45 -17.02
CA ILE A 272 -15.88 31.36 -15.66
C ILE A 272 -17.02 31.36 -14.64
N SER A 273 -16.89 30.59 -13.56
CA SER A 273 -17.86 30.61 -12.46
C SER A 273 -17.39 31.57 -11.37
N VAL A 274 -18.18 32.60 -11.11
CA VAL A 274 -17.95 33.59 -10.06
C VAL A 274 -18.78 33.24 -8.84
N PHE A 275 -18.13 33.16 -7.69
CA PHE A 275 -18.77 32.93 -6.39
C PHE A 275 -18.74 34.23 -5.60
N ALA A 276 -19.92 34.78 -5.28
CA ALA A 276 -20.09 35.87 -4.35
C ALA A 276 -20.49 35.29 -2.98
N VAL A 277 -19.68 35.53 -1.97
CA VAL A 277 -19.86 34.96 -0.62
C VAL A 277 -19.71 36.05 0.42
N ASP A 278 -20.58 36.03 1.42
CA ASP A 278 -20.50 36.89 2.61
C ASP A 278 -19.41 36.41 3.58
N ASN A 279 -19.27 35.09 3.69
CA ASN A 279 -18.37 34.45 4.65
C ASN A 279 -16.89 34.85 4.45
N PRO A 280 -16.26 35.54 5.44
CA PRO A 280 -14.88 35.99 5.34
C PRO A 280 -13.86 34.84 5.33
N ASN A 281 -14.24 33.66 5.83
CA ASN A 281 -13.41 32.45 5.86
C ASN A 281 -13.53 31.62 4.58
N PHE A 282 -14.26 32.07 3.56
CA PHE A 282 -14.44 31.31 2.32
C PHE A 282 -13.15 31.24 1.47
N GLY A 283 -12.26 32.22 1.60
CA GLY A 283 -11.02 32.34 0.84
C GLY A 283 -9.82 31.58 1.39
N ASP A 284 -9.88 31.11 2.65
CA ASP A 284 -8.74 30.49 3.33
C ASP A 284 -8.63 28.98 2.99
N ARG A 285 -8.51 28.69 1.69
CA ARG A 285 -8.50 27.34 1.11
C ARG A 285 -7.13 27.01 0.52
N PRO A 286 -6.15 26.53 1.31
CA PRO A 286 -4.80 26.24 0.84
C PRO A 286 -4.71 25.20 -0.29
N PHE A 287 -5.77 24.39 -0.51
CA PHE A 287 -5.82 23.38 -1.58
C PHE A 287 -6.52 23.86 -2.86
N VAL A 288 -7.15 25.05 -2.85
CA VAL A 288 -7.66 25.69 -4.06
C VAL A 288 -6.62 26.72 -4.44
N THR A 289 -5.66 26.30 -5.26
CA THR A 289 -4.59 27.18 -5.76
C THR A 289 -5.16 28.47 -6.30
N SER A 290 -4.81 29.59 -5.67
CA SER A 290 -4.96 30.95 -6.17
C SER A 290 -4.06 31.25 -7.39
N ASP A 291 -3.24 30.29 -7.81
CA ASP A 291 -2.35 30.41 -8.97
C ASP A 291 -3.06 30.00 -10.26
N LEU A 292 -4.06 30.80 -10.62
CA LEU A 292 -4.48 30.99 -12.01
C LEU A 292 -4.50 32.51 -12.28
N SER A 293 -3.32 33.12 -12.15
CA SER A 293 -3.03 34.47 -12.65
C SER A 293 -2.33 34.38 -14.00
#